data_AF-A0A3N7GLU0-F1
#
_entry.id   AF-A0A3N7GLU0-F1
#
_cell.length_a   1.000
_cell.length_b   1.000
_cell.length_c   1.000
_cell.angle_alpha   90.00
_cell.angle_beta   90.00
_cell.angle_gamma   90.00
#
_symmetry.space_group_name_H-M   'P 1'
#
loop_
_entity.id
_entity.type
_entity.pdbx_description
1 polymer ?
#
loop_
_entity_poly.entity_id
_entity_poly.type
_entity_poly.pdbx_seq_one_letter_code
_entity_poly.pdbx_strand_id
1 'polypeptide(L)'
;MVLCHGPVDRLQRIDVDDRTAWAGFNQGGRININNPNLFGGESREGGVSGPVDIMMGETGQGKNDYLVSRLGAQVPSFRGVVSAILRQCYLGMNPYLKPWSFRVQRVLKRGGGQSQWYPTKAPIGTVSRAALYFALDLSGSMNTDGRLDNMKAAAVSVLES
;
A
#
# COMPACT_ATOMS: atom_id res chain seq x y z
N MET A 1 0.67 7.15 12.71
CA MET A 1 0.18 8.38 12.05
C MET A 1 -1.30 8.23 11.77
N VAL A 2 -2.11 9.27 11.99
CA VAL A 2 -3.55 9.28 11.65
C VAL A 2 -3.74 10.21 10.46
N LEU A 3 -4.44 9.74 9.42
CA LEU A 3 -4.45 10.39 8.10
C LEU A 3 -5.72 11.21 7.90
N CYS A 4 -6.88 10.56 7.97
CA CYS A 4 -8.19 11.17 7.76
C CYS A 4 -9.28 10.28 8.39
N HIS A 5 -10.53 10.75 8.40
CA HIS A 5 -11.66 9.88 8.73
C HIS A 5 -11.67 8.66 7.80
N GLY A 6 -11.97 7.49 8.35
CA GLY A 6 -12.11 6.22 7.64
C GLY A 6 -13.55 5.70 7.67
N PRO A 7 -13.82 4.59 6.98
CA PRO A 7 -12.94 3.93 6.03
C PRO A 7 -12.84 4.61 4.67
N VAL A 8 -11.70 4.44 4.02
CA VAL A 8 -11.47 4.80 2.60
C VAL A 8 -11.49 3.53 1.75
N ASP A 9 -11.48 3.68 0.42
CA ASP A 9 -11.52 2.52 -0.48
C ASP A 9 -10.15 1.85 -0.58
N ARG A 10 -9.08 2.65 -0.69
CA ARG A 10 -7.70 2.18 -0.82
C ARG A 10 -6.67 3.25 -0.50
N LEU A 11 -5.50 2.81 -0.04
CA LEU A 11 -4.24 3.55 -0.12
C LEU A 11 -3.64 3.36 -1.51
N GLN A 12 -3.17 4.45 -2.12
CA GLN A 12 -2.56 4.48 -3.44
C GLN A 12 -1.05 4.75 -3.40
N ARG A 13 -0.61 5.61 -2.49
CA ARG A 13 0.79 6.05 -2.42
C ARG A 13 1.17 6.53 -1.03
N ILE A 14 2.43 6.30 -0.68
CA ILE A 14 3.11 6.88 0.47
C ILE A 14 4.32 7.63 -0.09
N ASP A 15 4.35 8.94 0.16
CA ASP A 15 5.51 9.77 -0.15
C ASP A 15 6.19 10.21 1.14
N VAL A 16 7.52 10.19 1.15
CA VAL A 16 8.35 10.69 2.24
C VAL A 16 9.28 11.73 1.66
N ASP A 17 9.20 12.97 2.15
CA ASP A 17 9.97 14.10 1.64
C ASP A 17 9.77 14.29 0.12
N ASP A 18 8.50 14.28 -0.32
CA ASP A 18 8.05 14.37 -1.72
C ASP A 18 8.57 13.28 -2.67
N ARG A 19 9.12 12.19 -2.13
CA ARG A 19 9.56 11.01 -2.91
C ARG A 19 8.70 9.80 -2.61
N THR A 20 8.31 9.07 -3.65
CA THR A 20 7.47 7.88 -3.50
C THR A 20 8.23 6.72 -2.87
N ALA A 21 7.92 6.45 -1.61
CA ALA A 21 8.44 5.30 -0.86
C ALA A 21 7.69 4.02 -1.23
N TRP A 22 6.38 4.12 -1.44
CA TRP A 22 5.52 3.00 -1.81
C TRP A 22 4.35 3.48 -2.68
N ALA A 23 3.96 2.68 -3.67
CA ALA A 23 2.76 2.88 -4.47
C ALA A 23 2.10 1.52 -4.75
N GLY A 24 0.78 1.49 -4.83
CA GLY A 24 0.05 0.27 -5.10
C GLY A 24 -1.45 0.37 -4.86
N PHE A 25 -2.12 -0.78 -4.85
CA PHE A 25 -3.51 -0.93 -4.46
C PHE A 25 -3.56 -1.65 -3.11
N ASN A 26 -3.86 -0.94 -2.02
CA ASN A 26 -4.00 -1.57 -0.70
C ASN A 26 -5.32 -1.17 -0.04
N GLN A 27 -6.11 -2.17 0.37
CA GLN A 27 -7.41 -1.98 1.03
C GLN A 27 -7.34 -2.16 2.56
N GLY A 28 -6.13 -2.15 3.13
CA GLY A 28 -5.86 -2.35 4.54
C GLY A 28 -4.91 -3.52 4.79
N GLY A 29 -4.51 -3.69 6.04
CA GLY A 29 -3.57 -4.72 6.46
C GLY A 29 -2.12 -4.28 6.37
N ARG A 30 -1.20 -5.24 6.46
CA ARG A 30 0.25 -4.97 6.47
C ARG A 30 0.78 -4.85 5.05
N ILE A 31 1.51 -3.78 4.80
CA ILE A 31 2.38 -3.63 3.62
C ILE A 31 3.84 -3.60 4.07
N ASN A 32 4.75 -3.84 3.12
CA ASN A 32 6.18 -3.66 3.35
C ASN A 32 6.69 -2.55 2.42
N ILE A 33 7.29 -1.51 3.00
CA ILE A 33 8.07 -0.54 2.23
C ILE A 33 9.46 -1.14 2.05
N ASN A 34 9.97 -1.18 0.81
CA ASN A 34 11.32 -1.65 0.52
C ASN A 34 12.00 -0.68 -0.46
N ASN A 35 12.31 0.51 0.03
CA ASN A 35 13.01 1.53 -0.75
C ASN A 35 14.22 2.08 0.05
N PRO A 36 15.23 1.25 0.33
CA PRO A 36 16.39 1.63 1.14
C PRO A 36 17.25 2.72 0.48
N ASN A 37 17.06 2.98 -0.81
CA ASN A 37 17.80 3.98 -1.58
C ASN A 37 16.98 5.22 -1.92
N LEU A 38 15.81 5.41 -1.30
CA LEU A 38 14.87 6.52 -1.61
C LEU A 38 15.54 7.90 -1.61
N PHE A 39 16.48 8.12 -0.70
CA PHE A 39 17.23 9.37 -0.55
C PHE A 39 18.69 9.24 -1.02
N GLY A 40 18.98 8.27 -1.89
CA GLY A 40 20.31 8.04 -2.44
C GLY A 40 21.15 6.98 -1.73
N GLY A 41 20.53 6.19 -0.84
CA GLY A 41 21.17 5.03 -0.20
C GLY A 41 22.18 5.42 0.87
N GLU A 42 23.01 4.46 1.28
CA GLU A 42 24.02 4.63 2.34
C GLU A 42 25.05 5.72 2.01
N SER A 43 25.26 6.03 0.73
CA SER A 43 26.15 7.14 0.32
C SER A 43 25.54 8.52 0.56
N ARG A 44 24.24 8.62 0.91
CA ARG A 44 23.53 9.88 1.16
C ARG A 44 22.72 9.82 2.46
N GLU A 45 21.39 9.75 2.38
CA GLU A 45 20.53 9.77 3.58
C GLU A 45 19.78 8.44 3.79
N GLY A 46 20.14 7.39 3.05
CA GLY A 46 19.49 6.09 3.09
C GLY A 46 18.16 6.09 2.35
N GLY A 47 17.13 5.56 3.01
CA GLY A 47 15.79 5.42 2.46
C GLY A 47 14.82 4.88 3.51
N VAL A 48 13.73 4.25 3.07
CA VAL A 48 12.69 3.76 3.98
C VAL A 48 12.48 2.27 3.73
N SER A 49 12.58 1.47 4.79
CA SER A 49 12.30 0.03 4.69
C SER A 49 11.65 -0.51 5.96
N GLY A 50 10.75 -1.48 5.77
CA GLY A 50 10.10 -2.21 6.86
C GLY A 50 8.57 -2.23 6.77
N PRO A 51 7.93 -2.96 7.72
CA PRO A 51 6.51 -3.21 7.66
C PRO A 51 5.69 -2.03 8.21
N VAL A 52 4.61 -1.70 7.49
CA VAL A 52 3.64 -0.67 7.87
C VAL A 52 2.25 -1.28 7.86
N ASP A 53 1.52 -1.18 8.96
CA ASP A 53 0.12 -1.60 9.00
C ASP A 53 -0.79 -0.43 8.62
N ILE A 54 -1.61 -0.63 7.59
CA ILE A 54 -2.66 0.29 7.16
C ILE A 54 -3.97 -0.17 7.77
N MET A 55 -4.46 0.60 8.73
CA MET A 55 -5.73 0.35 9.40
C MET A 55 -6.76 1.31 8.83
N MET A 56 -7.78 0.78 8.15
CA MET A 56 -8.78 1.59 7.45
C MET A 56 -9.80 2.25 8.38
N GLY A 57 -9.91 1.81 9.62
CA GLY A 57 -10.84 2.38 10.59
C GLY A 57 -12.26 1.84 10.48
N GLU A 58 -12.43 0.62 9.96
CA GLU A 58 -13.73 -0.07 9.91
C GLU A 58 -14.33 -0.28 11.31
N THR A 59 -15.65 -0.37 11.42
CA THR A 59 -16.35 -0.55 12.71
C THR A 59 -15.90 -1.82 13.44
N GLY A 60 -15.65 -2.92 12.70
CA GLY A 60 -15.17 -4.19 13.25
C GLY A 60 -13.66 -4.24 13.52
N GLN A 61 -12.91 -3.16 13.26
CA GLN A 61 -11.45 -3.19 13.34
C GLN A 61 -10.97 -3.51 14.77
N GLY A 62 -10.07 -4.48 14.90
CA GLY A 62 -9.44 -4.88 16.15
C GLY A 62 -8.33 -3.93 16.61
N LYS A 63 -7.72 -4.22 17.76
CA LYS A 63 -6.48 -3.54 18.18
C LYS A 63 -5.31 -4.02 17.31
N ASN A 64 -4.38 -3.12 17.00
CA ASN A 64 -3.15 -3.50 16.31
C ASN A 64 -2.25 -4.35 17.23
N ASP A 65 -1.80 -5.49 16.74
CA ASP A 65 -0.95 -6.43 17.47
C ASP A 65 0.38 -5.82 17.94
N TYR A 66 1.02 -4.98 17.12
CA TYR A 66 2.29 -4.36 17.48
C TYR A 66 2.14 -3.23 18.48
N LEU A 67 1.11 -2.41 18.34
CA LEU A 67 0.86 -1.41 19.37
C LEU A 67 0.55 -2.07 20.71
N VAL A 68 -0.21 -3.17 20.72
CA VAL A 68 -0.46 -3.94 21.94
C VAL A 68 0.83 -4.53 22.51
N SER A 69 1.72 -5.06 21.68
CA SER A 69 2.99 -5.61 22.17
C SER A 69 3.98 -4.56 22.68
N ARG A 70 3.88 -3.31 22.19
CA ARG A 70 4.77 -2.20 22.60
C ARG A 70 4.21 -1.33 23.73
N LEU A 71 2.90 -1.14 23.79
CA LEU A 71 2.24 -0.21 24.71
C LEU A 71 1.24 -0.88 25.65
N GLY A 72 0.99 -2.18 25.49
CA GLY A 72 0.08 -2.96 26.32
C GLY A 72 -1.39 -2.93 25.87
N ALA A 73 -2.26 -3.52 26.69
CA ALA A 73 -3.66 -3.78 26.31
C ALA A 73 -4.55 -2.52 26.22
N GLN A 74 -4.14 -1.38 26.80
CA GLN A 74 -4.96 -0.16 26.85
C GLN A 74 -4.96 0.66 25.55
N VAL A 75 -4.28 0.20 24.50
CA VAL A 75 -4.29 0.85 23.19
C VAL A 75 -5.69 0.82 22.56
N PRO A 76 -6.16 1.93 21.95
CA PRO A 76 -7.44 1.95 21.23
C PRO A 76 -7.36 1.18 19.91
N SER A 77 -8.52 0.79 19.36
CA SER A 77 -8.61 0.12 18.05
C SER A 77 -8.61 1.09 16.85
N PHE A 78 -8.49 2.40 17.10
CA PHE A 78 -8.46 3.47 16.09
C PHE A 78 -9.58 3.34 15.01
N ARG A 79 -10.82 3.10 15.45
CA ARG A 79 -11.99 3.02 14.56
C ARG A 79 -12.38 4.41 14.06
N GLY A 80 -12.97 4.49 12.87
CA GLY A 80 -13.45 5.73 12.25
C GLY A 80 -12.36 6.62 11.65
N VAL A 81 -11.09 6.21 11.72
CA VAL A 81 -9.96 6.92 11.12
C VAL A 81 -9.03 5.96 10.39
N VAL A 82 -8.45 6.42 9.29
CA VAL A 82 -7.37 5.71 8.61
C VAL A 82 -6.07 6.03 9.32
N SER A 83 -5.31 5.01 9.70
CA SER A 83 -4.01 5.15 10.37
C SER A 83 -2.94 4.26 9.76
N ALA A 84 -1.73 4.79 9.65
CA ALA A 84 -0.53 4.04 9.29
C ALA A 84 0.32 3.81 10.56
N ILE A 85 0.63 2.55 10.86
CA ILE A 85 1.46 2.15 12.00
C ILE A 85 2.77 1.59 11.48
N LEU A 86 3.85 2.31 11.73
CA LEU A 86 5.20 1.91 11.35
C LEU A 86 5.75 0.95 12.40
N ARG A 87 6.09 -0.28 11.99
CA ARG A 87 6.56 -1.33 12.88
C ARG A 87 8.09 -1.40 12.86
N GLN A 88 8.74 -0.52 13.61
CA GLN A 88 10.21 -0.37 13.64
C GLN A 88 10.82 -0.28 12.22
N CYS A 89 10.22 0.54 11.36
CA CYS A 89 10.78 0.80 10.04
C CYS A 89 12.14 1.49 10.18
N TYR A 90 13.06 1.15 9.29
CA TYR A 90 14.23 1.97 8.99
C TYR A 90 13.76 3.21 8.22
N LEU A 91 14.14 4.39 8.69
CA LEU A 91 13.65 5.69 8.21
C LEU A 91 14.76 6.57 7.62
N GLY A 92 15.87 5.94 7.25
CA GLY A 92 17.05 6.61 6.73
C GLY A 92 18.06 6.92 7.82
N MET A 93 19.06 7.72 7.47
CA MET A 93 20.18 8.09 8.36
C MET A 93 20.04 9.50 8.94
N ASN A 94 18.98 10.22 8.57
CA ASN A 94 18.71 11.54 9.13
C ASN A 94 18.14 11.41 10.55
N PRO A 95 18.66 12.13 11.57
CA PRO A 95 18.12 12.10 12.92
C PRO A 95 16.70 12.67 13.02
N TYR A 96 16.27 13.48 12.05
CA TYR A 96 14.93 14.06 12.01
C TYR A 96 13.98 13.22 11.16
N LEU A 97 12.76 13.07 11.67
CA LEU A 97 11.70 12.42 10.91
C LEU A 97 11.29 13.31 9.73
N LYS A 98 11.61 12.86 8.52
CA LYS A 98 11.18 13.49 7.27
C LYS A 98 9.65 13.56 7.18
N PRO A 99 9.07 14.55 6.49
CA PRO A 99 7.62 14.66 6.35
C PRO A 99 7.03 13.50 5.53
N TRP A 100 5.93 12.94 6.01
CA TRP A 100 5.19 11.85 5.34
C TRP A 100 3.88 12.37 4.79
N SER A 101 3.54 11.94 3.58
CA SER A 101 2.23 12.19 2.99
C SER A 101 1.66 10.92 2.36
N PHE A 102 0.33 10.88 2.27
CA PHE A 102 -0.40 9.68 1.86
C PHE A 102 -1.44 10.06 0.83
N ARG A 103 -1.46 9.34 -0.29
CA ARG A 103 -2.54 9.44 -1.26
C ARG A 103 -3.50 8.28 -1.02
N VAL A 104 -4.72 8.61 -0.63
CA VAL A 104 -5.83 7.66 -0.45
C VAL A 104 -6.96 8.00 -1.42
N GLN A 105 -7.76 6.99 -1.76
CA GLN A 105 -8.96 7.17 -2.57
C GLN A 105 -10.19 6.81 -1.75
N ARG A 106 -11.18 7.70 -1.79
CA ARG A 106 -12.55 7.46 -1.31
C ARG A 106 -13.53 7.92 -2.38
N VAL A 107 -14.22 6.97 -2.98
CA VAL A 107 -15.18 7.11 -4.08
C VAL A 107 -16.41 6.25 -3.79
N LEU A 108 -16.20 5.00 -3.37
CA LEU A 108 -17.27 4.01 -3.14
C LEU A 108 -17.82 4.04 -1.71
N LYS A 109 -17.10 4.64 -0.77
CA LYS A 109 -17.49 4.81 0.62
C LYS A 109 -17.83 6.28 0.94
N ARG A 110 -18.87 6.49 1.74
CA ARG A 110 -19.25 7.76 2.38
C ARG A 110 -18.71 7.83 3.82
N GLY A 111 -19.03 8.91 4.53
CA GLY A 111 -18.72 9.04 5.96
C GLY A 111 -19.25 7.84 6.77
N GLY A 112 -18.45 7.34 7.71
CA GLY A 112 -18.79 6.17 8.52
C GLY A 112 -18.85 4.84 7.75
N GLY A 113 -18.37 4.79 6.50
CA GLY A 113 -18.24 3.55 5.73
C GLY A 113 -19.49 3.11 4.97
N GLN A 114 -20.54 3.93 4.95
CA GLN A 114 -21.75 3.68 4.19
C GLN A 114 -21.47 3.64 2.68
N SER A 115 -22.23 2.83 1.93
CA SER A 115 -22.09 2.75 0.47
C SER A 115 -22.40 4.09 -0.22
N GLN A 116 -21.70 4.38 -1.31
CA GLN A 116 -21.97 5.52 -2.18
C GLN A 116 -23.37 5.42 -2.81
N TRP A 117 -24.02 6.56 -3.09
CA TRP A 117 -25.37 6.57 -3.70
C TRP A 117 -25.43 5.92 -5.08
N TYR A 118 -24.37 6.08 -5.89
CA TYR A 118 -24.32 5.49 -7.23
C TYR A 118 -22.94 4.90 -7.54
N PRO A 119 -22.61 3.73 -6.96
CA PRO A 119 -21.26 3.18 -7.01
C PRO A 119 -20.82 2.78 -8.42
N THR A 120 -21.75 2.52 -9.35
CA THR A 120 -21.44 2.16 -10.74
C THR A 120 -21.03 3.36 -11.61
N LYS A 121 -21.31 4.60 -11.17
CA LYS A 121 -20.97 5.83 -11.91
C LYS A 121 -20.01 6.75 -11.14
N ALA A 122 -19.86 6.54 -9.84
CA ALA A 122 -18.94 7.30 -9.01
C ALA A 122 -17.45 7.17 -9.39
N PRO A 123 -16.91 5.97 -9.72
CA PRO A 123 -15.51 5.85 -10.09
C PRO A 123 -15.26 6.29 -11.54
N ILE A 124 -14.28 7.17 -11.71
CA ILE A 124 -13.76 7.58 -13.01
C ILE A 124 -12.54 6.71 -13.34
N GLY A 125 -12.45 6.19 -14.56
CA GLY A 125 -11.27 5.43 -15.03
C GLY A 125 -11.10 4.03 -14.43
N THR A 126 -12.14 3.48 -13.78
CA THR A 126 -12.11 2.06 -13.39
C THR A 126 -12.53 1.22 -14.58
N VAL A 127 -11.66 0.29 -14.99
CA VAL A 127 -12.01 -0.73 -15.97
C VAL A 127 -12.94 -1.73 -15.27
N SER A 128 -14.24 -1.47 -15.33
CA SER A 128 -15.26 -2.40 -14.86
C SER A 128 -15.56 -3.38 -15.99
N ARG A 129 -15.27 -4.67 -15.77
CA ARG A 129 -15.48 -5.77 -16.73
C ARG A 129 -14.64 -5.64 -18.01
N ALA A 130 -13.33 -5.83 -17.88
CA ALA A 130 -12.45 -6.02 -19.04
C ALA A 130 -12.32 -7.50 -19.41
N ALA A 131 -12.31 -7.78 -20.71
CA ALA A 131 -11.71 -9.01 -21.23
C ALA A 131 -10.24 -8.69 -21.55
N LEU A 132 -9.32 -9.40 -20.88
CA LEU A 132 -7.89 -9.29 -21.13
C LEU A 132 -7.46 -10.48 -22.02
N TYR A 133 -6.80 -10.20 -23.13
CA TYR A 133 -6.17 -11.21 -23.98
C TYR A 133 -4.66 -11.10 -23.84
N PHE A 134 -4.03 -12.19 -23.41
CA PHE A 134 -2.57 -12.30 -23.31
C PHE A 134 -2.07 -13.20 -24.44
N ALA A 135 -1.27 -12.63 -25.34
CA ALA A 135 -0.50 -13.40 -26.32
C ALA A 135 0.94 -13.55 -25.82
N LEU A 136 1.38 -14.79 -25.67
CA LEU A 136 2.74 -15.13 -25.20
C LEU A 136 3.54 -15.70 -26.38
N ASP A 137 4.72 -15.15 -26.63
CA ASP A 137 5.63 -15.73 -27.62
C ASP A 137 6.23 -17.04 -27.09
N LEU A 138 6.11 -18.10 -27.87
CA LEU A 138 6.67 -19.43 -27.60
C LEU A 138 7.70 -19.84 -28.67
N SER A 139 8.17 -18.89 -29.48
CA SER A 139 9.20 -19.13 -30.49
C SER A 139 10.49 -19.66 -29.86
N GLY A 140 11.32 -20.34 -30.65
CA GLY A 140 12.60 -20.90 -30.18
C GLY A 140 13.55 -19.86 -29.57
N SER A 141 13.37 -18.58 -29.89
CA SER A 141 14.12 -17.45 -29.30
C SER A 141 13.83 -17.21 -27.81
N MET A 142 12.76 -17.81 -27.28
CA MET A 142 12.35 -17.74 -25.89
C MET A 142 12.97 -18.84 -25.02
N ASN A 143 13.58 -19.86 -25.63
CA ASN A 143 14.20 -20.99 -24.93
C ASN A 143 15.66 -20.70 -24.48
N THR A 144 16.12 -19.46 -24.62
CA THR A 144 17.45 -19.04 -24.19
C THR A 144 17.37 -18.23 -22.90
N ASP A 145 18.41 -18.35 -22.07
CA ASP A 145 18.67 -17.52 -20.88
C ASP A 145 17.48 -17.37 -19.91
N GLY A 146 16.67 -18.42 -19.75
CA GLY A 146 15.54 -18.43 -18.81
C GLY A 146 14.41 -17.46 -19.16
N ARG A 147 14.37 -16.91 -20.39
CA ARG A 147 13.36 -15.93 -20.82
C ARG A 147 11.94 -16.43 -20.66
N LEU A 148 11.69 -17.69 -21.04
CA LEU A 148 10.39 -18.31 -20.89
C LEU A 148 9.97 -18.43 -19.41
N ASP A 149 10.91 -18.70 -18.51
CA ASP A 149 10.62 -18.83 -17.08
C ASP A 149 10.37 -17.47 -16.42
N ASN A 150 11.10 -16.44 -16.84
CA ASN A 150 10.84 -15.06 -16.44
C ASN A 150 9.45 -14.58 -16.92
N MET A 151 9.07 -14.94 -18.14
CA MET A 151 7.75 -14.60 -18.68
C MET A 151 6.62 -15.30 -17.92
N LYS A 152 6.80 -16.58 -17.53
CA LYS A 152 5.84 -17.29 -16.67
C LYS A 152 5.68 -16.59 -15.31
N ALA A 153 6.79 -16.24 -14.66
CA ALA A 153 6.76 -15.57 -13.36
C ALA A 153 6.06 -14.20 -13.45
N ALA A 154 6.31 -13.43 -14.52
CA ALA A 154 5.66 -12.15 -14.75
C ALA A 154 4.15 -12.29 -15.00
N ALA A 155 3.73 -13.28 -15.80
CA ALA A 155 2.31 -13.52 -16.07
C ALA A 155 1.53 -13.90 -14.81
N VAL A 156 2.10 -14.77 -13.96
CA VAL A 156 1.52 -15.14 -12.67
C VAL A 156 1.39 -13.91 -11.76
N SER A 157 2.43 -13.09 -11.68
CA SER A 157 2.40 -11.85 -10.88
C SER A 157 1.32 -10.87 -11.30
N VAL A 158 0.93 -10.83 -12.58
CA VAL A 158 -0.12 -9.93 -13.09
C VAL A 158 -1.53 -10.47 -12.82
N LEU A 159 -1.70 -11.79 -12.77
CA LEU A 159 -2.99 -12.43 -12.52
C LEU A 159 -3.32 -12.55 -11.03
N GLU A 160 -2.30 -12.59 -10.16
CA GLU A 160 -2.46 -12.72 -8.72
C GLU A 160 -2.42 -11.38 -7.95
N SER A 161 -2.24 -10.25 -8.63
CA SER A 161 -2.21 -8.88 -8.05
C SER A 161 -3.59 -8.29 -7.79
#